data_AF-A0A7V2EYP3-F1
#
_entry.id   AF-A0A7V2EYP3-F1
#
_cell.length_a   1.000
_cell.length_b   1.000
_cell.length_c   1.000
_cell.angle_alpha   90.00
_cell.angle_beta   90.00
_cell.angle_gamma   90.00
#
_symmetry.space_group_name_H-M   'P 1'
#
loop_
_entity.id
_entity.type
_entity.pdbx_description
1 polymer ?
#
loop_
_entity_poly.entity_id
_entity_poly.type
_entity_poly.pdbx_seq_one_letter_code
_entity_poly.pdbx_strand_id
1 'polypeptide(L)' 'MTLAMVAIFAVLALLGMPLAFALGLASLGGLAVSNIDFIIMPQRMMHAVDNFPLMAIPL' A
#
# COMPACT_ATOMS: atom_id res chain seq x y z
N MET A 1 10.74 5.70 -6.92
CA MET A 1 9.67 5.25 -6.01
C MET A 1 8.33 5.16 -6.72
N THR A 2 7.78 6.26 -7.26
CA THR A 2 6.46 6.28 -7.93
C THR A 2 6.38 5.36 -9.15
N LEU A 3 7.38 5.39 -10.04
CA LEU A 3 7.40 4.51 -11.22
C LEU A 3 7.42 3.02 -10.85
N ALA A 4 8.19 2.66 -9.81
CA ALA A 4 8.25 1.28 -9.31
C ALA A 4 6.89 0.84 -8.72
N MET A 5 6.23 1.71 -7.95
CA MET A 5 4.88 1.46 -7.44
C MET A 5 3.87 1.25 -8.58
N VAL A 6 3.88 2.11 -9.61
CA VAL A 6 2.98 1.99 -10.76
C VAL A 6 3.23 0.71 -11.54
N ALA A 7 4.48 0.33 -11.78
CA ALA A 7 4.82 -0.90 -12.48
C ALA A 7 4.35 -2.14 -11.70
N ILE A 8 4.63 -2.20 -10.39
CA ILE A 8 4.21 -3.32 -9.53
C ILE A 8 2.68 -3.40 -9.46
N PHE A 9 2.00 -2.27 -9.28
CA PHE A 9 0.53 -2.22 -9.30
C PHE A 9 -0.04 -2.71 -10.62
N ALA A 10 0.47 -2.24 -11.76
CA ALA A 10 -0.02 -2.64 -13.08
C ALA A 10 0.15 -4.14 -13.32
N VAL A 11 1.30 -4.72 -12.97
CA VAL A 11 1.53 -6.17 -13.08
C VAL A 11 0.53 -6.95 -12.21
N LEU A 12 0.36 -6.56 -10.95
CA LEU A 12 -0.54 -7.25 -10.01
C LEU A 12 -2.02 -7.09 -10.39
N ALA A 13 -2.41 -5.92 -10.92
CA ALA A 13 -3.77 -5.67 -11.40
C ALA A 13 -4.08 -6.51 -12.65
N LEU A 14 -3.13 -6.64 -13.59
CA LEU A 14 -3.29 -7.48 -14.78
C LEU A 14 -3.40 -8.98 -14.44
N LEU A 15 -2.80 -9.41 -13.32
CA LEU A 15 -2.95 -10.76 -12.79
C LEU A 15 -4.28 -10.99 -12.06
N GLY A 16 -5.17 -9.99 -11.99
CA GLY A 16 -6.49 -10.09 -11.37
C GLY A 16 -6.46 -10.04 -9.84
N MET A 17 -5.38 -9.51 -9.24
CA MET A 17 -5.27 -9.43 -7.79
C MET A 17 -6.26 -8.41 -7.20
N PRO A 18 -6.84 -8.64 -6.00
CA PRO A 18 -7.72 -7.66 -5.37
C PRO A 18 -7.00 -6.32 -5.16
N LEU A 19 -7.71 -5.22 -5.40
CA LEU A 19 -7.13 -3.86 -5.46
C LEU A 19 -6.35 -3.49 -4.19
N ALA A 20 -6.88 -3.84 -3.01
CA ALA A 20 -6.24 -3.55 -1.73
C ALA A 20 -4.85 -4.21 -1.60
N PHE A 21 -4.72 -5.47 -2.04
CA PHE A 21 -3.43 -6.16 -2.05
C PHE A 21 -2.49 -5.53 -3.07
N ALA A 22 -2.99 -5.15 -4.25
CA ALA A 22 -2.15 -4.58 -5.31
C ALA A 22 -1.53 -3.25 -4.87
N LEU A 23 -2.32 -2.41 -4.20
CA LEU A 23 -1.86 -1.15 -3.63
C LEU A 23 -0.89 -1.36 -2.47
N GLY A 24 -1.19 -2.31 -1.57
CA GLY A 24 -0.32 -2.68 -0.46
C GLY A 24 1.06 -3.14 -0.91
N LEU A 25 1.12 -4.13 -1.80
CA LEU A 25 2.39 -4.67 -2.33
C LEU A 25 3.14 -3.66 -3.20
N ALA A 26 2.45 -2.86 -4.00
CA ALA A 26 3.07 -1.77 -4.74
C ALA A 26 3.73 -0.75 -3.79
N SER A 27 3.06 -0.39 -2.69
CA SER A 27 3.62 0.53 -1.70
C SER A 27 4.85 -0.03 -0.99
N LEU A 28 4.84 -1.33 -0.64
CA LEU A 28 5.98 -2.04 -0.07
C LEU A 28 7.18 -2.07 -1.04
N GLY A 29 6.93 -2.38 -2.31
CA GLY A 29 7.98 -2.36 -3.35
C GLY A 29 8.56 -0.96 -3.56
N GLY A 30 7.72 0.08 -3.49
CA GLY A 30 8.19 1.47 -3.53
C GLY A 30 9.12 1.82 -2.36
N LEU A 31 8.75 1.41 -1.14
CA LEU A 31 9.57 1.61 0.07
C LEU A 31 10.93 0.91 -0.04
N ALA A 32 10.92 -0.34 -0.52
CA ALA A 32 12.13 -1.13 -0.75
C ALA A 32 13.11 -0.43 -1.72
N VAL A 33 12.61 0.14 -2.81
CA VAL A 33 13.44 0.87 -3.79
C VAL A 33 13.94 2.21 -3.23
N SER A 34 13.20 2.82 -2.31
CA SER A 34 13.59 4.10 -1.70
C SER A 34 14.57 3.96 -0.52
N ASN A 35 15.03 2.76 -0.18
CA ASN A 35 15.88 2.49 1.00
C ASN A 35 15.30 3.07 2.31
N ILE A 36 13.97 3.12 2.39
CA ILE A 36 13.26 3.55 3.60
C ILE A 36 13.13 2.33 4.50
N ASP A 37 13.46 2.51 5.78
CA ASP A 37 13.33 1.44 6.78
C ASP A 37 11.86 0.99 6.90
N PHE A 38 11.64 -0.32 6.87
CA PHE A 38 10.33 -0.94 6.99
C PHE A 38 9.69 -0.71 8.36
N ILE A 39 10.45 -0.23 9.36
CA ILE A 39 9.91 0.20 10.66
C ILE A 39 8.83 1.30 10.54
N ILE A 40 8.79 2.03 9.42
CA ILE A 40 7.77 3.06 9.14
C ILE A 40 6.41 2.45 8.77
N MET A 41 6.36 1.17 8.38
CA MET A 41 5.12 0.49 7.99
C MET A 41 4.13 0.35 9.17
N PRO A 42 4.50 -0.20 10.35
CA PRO A 42 3.60 -0.25 11.50
C PRO A 42 3.04 1.13 11.87
N GLN A 43 3.87 2.18 11.85
CA GLN A 43 3.42 3.54 12.16
C GLN A 43 2.33 4.03 11.20
N ARG A 44 2.52 3.81 9.88
CA ARG A 44 1.53 4.18 8.86
C ARG A 44 0.24 3.35 8.96
N MET A 45 0.33 2.08 9.37
CA MET A 45 -0.83 1.23 9.59
C MET A 45 -1.66 1.72 10.79
N MET A 46 -1.02 2.09 11.90
CA MET A 46 -1.72 2.67 13.07
C MET A 46 -2.46 3.95 12.69
N HIS A 47 -1.81 4.85 11.94
CA HIS A 47 -2.46 6.07 11.44
C HIS A 47 -3.62 5.78 10.46
N ALA A 48 -3.60 4.65 9.74
CA ALA A 48 -4.70 4.26 8.87
C ALA A 48 -5.89 3.69 9.65
N VAL A 49 -5.66 3.03 10.79
CA VAL A 49 -6.72 2.54 11.70
C VAL A 49 -7.47 3.72 12.32
N ASP A 50 -6.75 4.76 12.73
CA ASP A 50 -7.34 5.98 13.29
C ASP A 50 -8.02 6.87 12.22
N ASN A 51 -8.02 6.45 10.95
CA ASN A 51 -8.60 7.23 9.87
C ASN A 51 -10.14 7.13 9.89
N PHE A 52 -10.76 8.15 10.45
CA PHE A 52 -12.21 8.33 10.65
C PHE A 52 -13.12 7.88 9.47
N PRO A 53 -12.74 8.08 8.19
CA PRO A 53 -13.54 7.60 7.07
C PRO A 53 -13.75 6.09 7.04
N LEU A 54 -12.79 5.27 7.50
CA LEU A 54 -12.94 3.82 7.55
C LEU A 54 -13.85 3.36 8.69
N MET A 55 -13.87 4.07 9.82
CA MET A 55 -14.82 3.81 10.92
C MET A 55 -16.25 4.24 10.60
N ALA A 56 -16.42 5.17 9.65
CA ALA A 56 -17.72 5.67 9.21
C ALA A 56 -18.36 4.82 8.10
N ILE A 57 -17.65 3.83 7.53
CA ILE A 57 -18.24 2.86 6.59
C ILE A 57 -19.12 1.93 7.41
N PRO A 58 -20.46 1.97 7.28
CA PRO A 58 -21.32 1.04 7.96
C PRO A 58 -21.09 -0.34 7.32
N LEU A 59 -20.59 -1.30 8.11
CA LEU A 59 -20.47 -2.70 7.71
C LEU A 59 -21.83 -3.29 7.33
#